data_AF-A0A5J4R4R3-F1
#
_entry.id   AF-A0A5J4R4R3-F1
#
_cell.length_a   1.000
_cell.length_b   1.000
_cell.length_c   1.000
_cell.angle_alpha   90.00
_cell.angle_beta   90.00
_cell.angle_gamma   90.00
#
_symmetry.space_group_name_H-M   'P 1'
#
loop_
_entity.id
_entity.type
_entity.pdbx_description
1 polymer ?
#
loop_
_entity_poly.entity_id
_entity_poly.type
_entity_poly.pdbx_seq_one_letter_code
_entity_poly.pdbx_strand_id
1 'polypeptide(L)'
;MLRHIRGYIMKFAVIAAGQGSRLVAEGIGVSKPMLRINGEVMIERLLRIFLVNGAESISIITNEEMTDVRQFLEQVKLPVPFHLVIKTTPRFTS
;
A
#
# COMPACT_ATOMS: atom_id res chain seq x y z
N MET A 1 -20.16 -6.48 -13.01
CA MET A 1 -20.98 -7.59 -12.47
C MET A 1 -20.58 -7.79 -11.00
N LEU A 2 -21.26 -7.07 -10.07
CA LEU A 2 -21.14 -7.07 -8.58
C LEU A 2 -21.44 -5.69 -7.96
N ARG A 3 -21.71 -4.66 -8.77
CA ARG A 3 -21.76 -3.26 -8.31
C ARG A 3 -22.85 -2.91 -7.28
N HIS A 4 -23.81 -3.77 -6.97
CA HIS A 4 -25.00 -3.41 -6.18
C HIS A 4 -25.42 -4.50 -5.15
N ILE A 5 -24.49 -5.04 -4.37
CA ILE A 5 -24.89 -5.72 -3.12
C ILE A 5 -25.10 -4.64 -2.05
N ARG A 6 -26.33 -4.12 -2.02
CA ARG A 6 -27.08 -3.56 -0.88
C ARG A 6 -26.26 -3.20 0.39
N GLY A 7 -26.09 -1.90 0.64
CA GLY A 7 -25.92 -1.30 1.97
C GLY A 7 -24.54 -1.37 2.65
N TYR A 8 -23.55 -2.06 2.07
CA TYR A 8 -22.21 -2.17 2.68
C TYR A 8 -21.19 -1.25 2.00
N ILE A 9 -20.39 -0.58 2.84
CA ILE A 9 -19.29 0.29 2.40
C ILE A 9 -18.06 -0.57 2.11
N MET A 10 -17.50 -0.46 0.91
CA MET A 10 -16.35 -1.23 0.46
C MET A 10 -15.03 -0.54 0.84
N LYS A 11 -14.37 -1.03 1.89
CA LYS A 11 -13.08 -0.52 2.37
C LYS A 11 -11.94 -1.45 1.98
N PHE A 12 -10.88 -0.90 1.39
CA PHE A 12 -9.69 -1.64 1.00
C PHE A 12 -8.50 -1.25 1.87
N ALA A 13 -7.61 -2.20 2.14
CA ALA A 13 -6.40 -1.94 2.92
C ALA A 13 -5.17 -2.69 2.37
N VAL A 14 -4.00 -2.07 2.47
CA VAL A 14 -2.70 -2.71 2.23
C VAL A 14 -1.85 -2.61 3.49
N ILE A 15 -1.21 -3.72 3.85
CA ILE A 15 -0.16 -3.73 4.87
C ILE A 15 1.18 -3.81 4.13
N ALA A 16 1.82 -2.65 4.00
CA ALA A 16 3.12 -2.45 3.35
C ALA A 16 4.21 -2.19 4.41
N ALA A 17 4.25 -3.01 5.46
CA ALA A 17 5.19 -2.87 6.58
C ALA A 17 6.34 -3.91 6.56
N GLY A 18 6.41 -4.75 5.52
CA GLY A 18 7.42 -5.80 5.42
C GLY A 18 8.67 -5.34 4.68
N GLN A 19 9.85 -5.49 5.27
CA GLN A 19 11.15 -5.00 4.77
C GLN A 19 11.59 -5.51 3.38
N GLY A 20 10.88 -6.48 2.79
CA GLY A 20 11.28 -7.02 1.49
C GLY A 20 12.65 -7.71 1.50
N SER A 21 13.07 -8.26 2.65
CA SER A 21 14.41 -8.81 2.89
C SER A 21 14.89 -9.80 1.82
N ARG A 22 13.98 -10.60 1.23
CA ARG A 22 14.32 -11.49 0.10
C ARG A 22 14.79 -10.72 -1.14
N LEU A 23 14.11 -9.63 -1.49
CA LEU A 23 14.49 -8.79 -2.63
C LEU A 23 15.83 -8.08 -2.37
N VAL A 24 16.04 -7.61 -1.14
CA VAL A 24 17.31 -7.03 -0.71
C VAL A 24 18.44 -8.06 -0.82
N ALA A 25 18.21 -9.31 -0.40
CA ALA A 25 19.18 -10.40 -0.53
C ALA A 25 19.50 -10.75 -1.99
N GLU A 26 18.56 -10.51 -2.90
CA GLU A 26 18.73 -10.64 -4.35
C GLU A 26 19.36 -9.38 -5.00
N GLY A 27 19.80 -8.40 -4.20
CA GLY A 27 20.48 -7.18 -4.66
C GLY A 27 19.54 -6.06 -5.12
N ILE A 28 18.23 -6.20 -4.89
CA ILE A 28 17.25 -5.18 -5.27
C ILE A 28 17.14 -4.13 -4.15
N GLY A 29 17.64 -2.92 -4.41
CA GLY A 29 17.67 -1.81 -3.45
C GLY A 29 16.38 -0.99 -3.35
N VAL A 30 15.34 -1.33 -4.10
CA VAL A 30 14.04 -0.63 -4.09
C VAL A 30 13.07 -1.37 -3.16
N SER A 31 12.32 -0.63 -2.34
CA SER A 31 11.28 -1.23 -1.51
C SER A 31 10.23 -1.94 -2.35
N LYS A 32 9.71 -3.07 -1.84
CA LYS A 32 8.73 -3.89 -2.58
C LYS A 32 7.52 -3.08 -3.11
N PRO A 33 6.89 -2.18 -2.33
CA PRO A 33 5.75 -1.39 -2.83
C PRO A 33 6.12 -0.44 -3.99
N MET A 34 7.39 -0.03 -4.08
CA MET A 34 7.91 0.87 -5.11
C MET A 34 8.45 0.13 -6.36
N LEU A 35 8.46 -1.21 -6.35
CA LEU A 35 8.86 -1.97 -7.53
C LEU A 35 7.92 -1.73 -8.71
N ARG A 36 8.50 -1.57 -9.90
CA ARG A 36 7.75 -1.52 -11.14
C ARG A 36 7.47 -2.93 -11.65
N ILE A 37 6.20 -3.24 -11.89
CA ILE A 37 5.74 -4.49 -12.52
C ILE A 37 5.09 -4.12 -13.84
N ASN A 38 5.69 -4.53 -14.95
CA ASN A 38 5.27 -4.16 -16.30
C ASN A 38 5.16 -2.63 -16.49
N GLY A 39 6.15 -1.89 -15.96
CA GLY A 39 6.22 -0.43 -16.08
C GLY A 39 5.41 0.37 -15.04
N GLU A 40 4.45 -0.24 -14.34
CA GLU A 40 3.61 0.41 -13.32
C GLU A 40 4.16 0.15 -11.91
N VAL A 41 4.22 1.16 -11.04
CA VAL A 41 4.64 0.97 -9.65
C VAL A 41 3.62 0.07 -8.93
N MET A 42 4.09 -0.91 -8.17
CA MET A 42 3.22 -1.93 -7.55
C MET A 42 2.12 -1.30 -6.69
N ILE A 43 2.45 -0.29 -5.88
CA ILE A 43 1.45 0.36 -5.03
C ILE A 43 0.43 1.19 -5.83
N GLU A 44 0.85 1.87 -6.90
CA GLU A 44 -0.05 2.58 -7.83
C GLU A 44 -1.04 1.61 -8.47
N ARG A 45 -0.53 0.45 -8.92
CA ARG A 45 -1.34 -0.61 -9.51
C ARG A 45 -2.42 -1.10 -8.55
N LEU A 46 -2.09 -1.29 -7.28
CA LEU A 46 -3.06 -1.69 -6.25
C LEU A 46 -4.13 -0.61 -6.02
N LEU A 47 -3.73 0.66 -5.89
CA LEU A 47 -4.66 1.78 -5.73
C LEU A 47 -5.64 1.85 -6.90
N ARG A 48 -5.15 1.75 -8.13
CA ARG A 48 -5.99 1.70 -9.34
C ARG A 48 -6.95 0.51 -9.33
N ILE A 49 -6.48 -0.69 -8.97
CA ILE A 49 -7.33 -1.88 -8.87
C ILE A 49 -8.44 -1.68 -7.82
N PHE A 50 -8.13 -1.10 -6.67
CA PHE A 50 -9.13 -0.82 -5.63
C PHE A 50 -10.21 0.13 -6.12
N LEU A 51 -9.83 1.23 -6.78
CA LEU A 51 -10.77 2.18 -7.38
C LEU A 51 -11.68 1.52 -8.43
N VAL A 52 -11.11 0.71 -9.33
CA VAL A 52 -11.89 -0.04 -10.35
C VAL A 52 -12.88 -1.01 -9.71
N ASN A 53 -12.56 -1.55 -8.54
CA ASN A 53 -13.42 -2.46 -7.78
C ASN A 53 -14.38 -1.75 -6.81
N GLY A 54 -14.50 -0.42 -6.89
CA GLY A 54 -15.47 0.34 -6.11
C GLY A 54 -15.05 0.58 -4.67
N ALA A 55 -13.75 0.79 -4.41
CA ALA A 55 -13.29 1.26 -3.11
C ALA A 55 -13.96 2.58 -2.74
N GLU A 56 -14.57 2.64 -1.56
CA GLU A 56 -15.15 3.85 -0.97
C GLU A 56 -14.19 4.48 0.05
N SER A 57 -13.21 3.73 0.55
CA SER A 57 -12.07 4.25 1.30
C SER A 57 -10.88 3.30 1.15
N ILE A 58 -9.66 3.85 1.16
CA ILE A 58 -8.42 3.08 1.05
C ILE A 58 -7.50 3.42 2.23
N SER A 59 -7.00 2.39 2.91
CA SER A 59 -6.00 2.54 3.98
C SER A 59 -4.70 1.86 3.60
N ILE A 60 -3.56 2.50 3.85
CA ILE A 60 -2.24 1.85 3.74
C ILE A 60 -1.53 1.96 5.08
N ILE A 61 -1.08 0.82 5.58
CA ILE A 61 -0.27 0.72 6.80
C ILE A 61 1.18 0.45 6.36
N THR A 62 2.11 1.30 6.75
CA THR A 62 3.55 1.09 6.56
C THR A 62 4.30 1.32 7.87
N ASN A 63 5.60 1.00 7.91
CA ASN A 63 6.44 1.22 9.08
C ASN A 63 7.30 2.49 8.90
N GLU A 64 7.99 2.90 9.96
CA GLU A 64 8.84 4.11 9.93
C GLU A 64 10.11 3.96 9.09
N GLU A 65 10.57 2.72 8.88
CA GLU A 65 11.80 2.40 8.14
C GLU A 65 11.62 2.58 6.62
N MET A 66 10.38 2.55 6.11
CA MET A 66 10.05 2.68 4.68
C MET A 66 9.83 4.14 4.26
N THR A 67 10.90 4.93 4.29
CA THR A 67 10.85 6.38 3.99
C THR A 67 10.46 6.68 2.53
N ASP A 68 10.92 5.88 1.57
CA ASP A 68 10.62 6.02 0.14
C ASP A 68 9.13 5.77 -0.16
N VAL A 69 8.57 4.70 0.40
CA VAL A 69 7.15 4.37 0.30
C VAL A 69 6.32 5.48 0.94
N ARG A 70 6.72 5.96 2.12
CA ARG A 70 6.01 7.02 2.84
C ARG A 70 5.98 8.32 2.02
N GLN A 71 7.14 8.77 1.52
CA GLN A 71 7.25 10.00 0.73
C GLN A 71 6.36 9.93 -0.51
N PHE A 72 6.33 8.77 -1.19
CA PHE A 72 5.44 8.56 -2.31
C PHE A 72 3.96 8.64 -1.90
N LEU A 73 3.57 7.92 -0.85
CA LEU A 73 2.17 7.85 -0.39
C LEU A 73 1.64 9.18 0.16
N GLU A 74 2.48 10.03 0.74
CA GLU A 74 2.10 11.38 1.20
C GLU A 74 1.71 12.30 0.03
N GLN A 75 2.17 12.01 -1.18
CA GLN A 75 1.84 12.78 -2.39
C GLN A 75 0.62 12.23 -3.14
N VAL A 76 0.13 11.04 -2.78
CA VAL A 76 -0.99 10.39 -3.45
C VAL A 76 -2.29 11.15 -3.20
N LYS A 77 -3.02 11.44 -4.29
CA LYS A 77 -4.37 12.00 -4.25
C LYS A 77 -5.33 11.02 -4.91
N LEU A 78 -6.36 10.62 -4.16
CA LEU A 78 -7.39 9.69 -4.62
C LEU A 78 -8.75 10.37 -4.62
N PRO A 79 -9.69 9.93 -5.47
CA PRO A 79 -11.07 10.44 -5.47
C PRO A 79 -11.89 9.96 -4.25
N VAL A 80 -11.30 9.19 -3.35
CA VAL A 80 -11.91 8.63 -2.14
C VAL A 80 -10.99 8.87 -0.94
N PRO A 81 -11.53 8.86 0.30
CA PRO A 81 -10.72 8.97 1.50
C PRO A 81 -9.52 8.02 1.50
N PHE A 82 -8.34 8.60 1.69
CA PHE A 82 -7.07 7.89 1.75
C PHE A 82 -6.46 8.05 3.14
N HIS A 83 -6.18 6.93 3.80
CA HIS A 83 -5.64 6.90 5.14
C HIS A 83 -4.25 6.25 5.13
N LEU A 84 -3.21 7.06 5.35
CA LEU A 84 -1.86 6.58 5.59
C LEU A 84 -1.63 6.39 7.10
N VAL A 85 -1.32 5.17 7.51
CA VAL A 85 -1.04 4.81 8.90
C VAL A 85 0.42 4.37 9.00
N ILE A 86 1.20 5.08 9.82
CA ILE A 86 2.57 4.69 10.13
C ILE A 86 2.56 3.92 11.46
N LYS A 87 2.94 2.64 11.42
CA LYS A 87 2.98 1.78 12.61
C LYS A 87 4.14 0.79 12.54
N THR A 88 5.07 0.93 13.46
CA THR A 88 6.17 -0.02 13.68
C THR A 88 5.74 -1.04 14.74
N THR A 89 5.94 -2.34 14.48
CA THR A 89 5.77 -3.38 15.50
C THR A 89 6.97 -3.33 16.46
N PRO A 90 6.76 -3.30 17.80
CA PRO A 90 7.87 -3.35 18.74
C PRO A 90 8.71 -4.60 18.49
N ARG A 91 10.04 -4.43 18.38
CA ARG A 91 10.96 -5.58 18.38
C ARG A 91 11.21 -5.97 19.83
N PHE A 92 10.90 -7.21 20.20
CA PHE A 92 11.34 -7.76 21.48
C PHE A 92 12.85 -7.94 21.41
N THR A 93 13.59 -7.19 22.22
CA THR A 93 15.01 -7.46 22.48
C THR A 93 15.08 -8.43 23.66
N SER A 94 15.57 -9.65 23.40
CA SER A 94 16.01 -10.61 24.42
C SER A 94 17.36 -10.23 24.99
#